data_AF-A0A545U6A1-F1
#
_entry.id   AF-A0A545U6A1-F1
#
_cell.length_a   1.000
_cell.length_b   1.000
_cell.length_c   1.000
_cell.angle_alpha   90.00
_cell.angle_beta   90.00
_cell.angle_gamma   90.00
#
_symmetry.space_group_name_H-M   'P 1'
#
loop_
_entity.id
_entity.type
_entity.pdbx_description
1 polymer ?
#
loop_
_entity_poly.entity_id
_entity_poly.type
_entity_poly.pdbx_seq_one_letter_code
_entity_poly.pdbx_strand_id
1 'polypeptide(L)'
;MNRLKNLILGMLLTSTLLGCSDGLPRVEEMENAVVYFRNVDHNLHTYYWLKGDLTLSFYENYVKVEESRAETVHFIPLDKVVYIGDLIEIQ
;
A
#
# COMPACT_ATOMS: atom_id res chain seq x y z
N MET A 1 49.71 1.59 -3.58
CA MET A 1 48.59 2.37 -2.99
C MET A 1 47.29 2.32 -3.81
N ASN A 2 47.07 1.31 -4.67
CA ASN A 2 45.87 1.24 -5.56
C ASN A 2 44.91 0.07 -5.26
N ARG A 3 45.32 -0.93 -4.46
CA ARG A 3 44.45 -2.08 -4.13
C ARG A 3 43.41 -1.75 -3.05
N LEU A 4 43.73 -0.83 -2.13
CA LEU A 4 42.81 -0.44 -1.05
C LEU A 4 41.63 0.40 -1.56
N LYS A 5 41.84 1.24 -2.58
CA LYS A 5 40.79 2.06 -3.20
C LYS A 5 39.71 1.21 -3.89
N ASN A 6 40.12 0.13 -4.56
CA ASN A 6 39.17 -0.78 -5.23
C ASN A 6 38.35 -1.61 -4.23
N LEU A 7 38.90 -1.88 -3.05
CA LEU A 7 38.23 -2.64 -1.99
C LEU A 7 37.14 -1.79 -1.31
N ILE A 8 37.41 -0.50 -1.10
CA ILE A 8 36.43 0.47 -0.56
C ILE A 8 35.32 0.73 -1.58
N LEU A 9 35.64 0.83 -2.87
CA LEU A 9 34.64 1.02 -3.93
C LEU A 9 33.73 -0.21 -4.10
N GLY A 10 34.29 -1.42 -3.95
CA GLY A 10 33.52 -2.67 -3.99
C GLY A 10 32.55 -2.82 -2.80
N MET A 11 32.93 -2.35 -1.61
CA MET A 11 32.07 -2.34 -0.42
C MET A 11 30.96 -1.28 -0.49
N LEU A 12 31.18 -0.20 -1.23
CA LEU A 12 30.19 0.85 -1.42
C LEU A 12 29.09 0.46 -2.43
N LEU A 13 29.45 -0.33 -3.46
CA LEU A 13 28.45 -0.80 -4.44
C LEU A 13 27.53 -1.89 -3.89
N THR A 14 28.00 -2.73 -2.96
CA THR A 14 27.16 -3.77 -2.35
C THR A 14 26.15 -3.18 -1.37
N SER A 15 26.45 -2.04 -0.74
CA SER A 15 25.50 -1.34 0.13
C SER A 15 24.37 -0.66 -0.66
N THR A 16 24.59 -0.27 -1.92
CA THR A 16 23.52 0.23 -2.80
C THR A 16 22.63 -0.87 -3.39
N LEU A 17 23.08 -2.13 -3.42
CA LEU A 17 22.29 -3.29 -3.85
C LEU A 17 21.47 -3.92 -2.71
N LEU A 18 21.70 -3.51 -1.47
CA LEU A 18 20.91 -3.89 -0.29
C LEU A 18 19.63 -3.05 -0.12
N GLY A 19 19.33 -2.15 -1.06
CA GLY A 19 18.06 -1.44 -1.16
C GLY A 19 16.91 -2.33 -1.67
N CYS A 20 16.89 -3.62 -1.33
CA CYS A 20 15.64 -4.36 -1.30
C CYS A 20 14.95 -3.86 -0.04
N SER A 21 14.14 -2.82 -0.20
CA SER A 21 13.31 -2.25 0.84
C SER A 21 12.28 -3.32 1.27
N ASP A 22 12.68 -4.25 2.13
CA ASP A 22 11.78 -4.98 3.03
C ASP A 22 11.30 -4.02 4.14
N GLY A 23 10.95 -2.78 3.74
CA GLY A 23 10.25 -1.84 4.58
C GLY A 23 8.89 -2.46 4.86
N LEU A 24 8.67 -2.85 6.11
CA LEU A 24 7.35 -3.27 6.59
C LEU A 24 6.30 -2.28 6.06
N PRO A 25 5.14 -2.77 5.59
CA PRO A 25 4.12 -1.90 5.04
C PRO A 25 3.74 -0.84 6.07
N ARG A 26 3.44 0.38 5.60
CA ARG A 26 2.85 1.40 6.47
C ARG A 26 1.45 0.92 6.84
N VAL A 27 1.20 0.74 8.13
CA VAL A 27 -0.11 0.29 8.65
C VAL A 27 -0.84 1.47 9.29
N GLU A 28 -2.11 1.64 8.94
CA GLU A 28 -3.02 2.63 9.53
C GLU A 28 -4.32 1.95 9.97
N GLU A 29 -4.74 2.22 11.19
CA GLU A 29 -6.03 1.80 11.73
C GLU A 29 -6.97 3.00 11.71
N MET A 30 -8.17 2.82 11.15
CA MET A 30 -9.16 3.87 11.02
C MET A 30 -10.54 3.38 11.46
N GLU A 31 -11.16 4.11 12.38
CA GLU A 31 -12.54 3.87 12.80
C GLU A 31 -13.52 4.54 11.85
N ASN A 32 -14.63 3.86 11.52
CA ASN A 32 -15.68 4.38 10.64
C ASN A 32 -15.14 5.02 9.33
N ALA A 33 -14.17 4.36 8.69
CA ALA A 33 -13.56 4.81 7.45
C ALA A 33 -14.26 4.25 6.23
N VAL A 34 -13.98 4.85 5.08
CA VAL A 34 -14.39 4.34 3.77
C VAL A 34 -13.20 4.26 2.82
N VAL A 35 -13.09 3.13 2.13
CA VAL A 35 -12.19 2.94 0.98
C VAL A 35 -13.03 2.85 -0.27
N TYR A 36 -12.84 3.77 -1.20
CA TYR A 36 -13.53 3.81 -2.48
C TYR A 36 -12.54 3.48 -3.60
N PHE A 37 -12.89 2.52 -4.46
CA PHE A 37 -12.02 2.05 -5.52
C PHE A 37 -12.80 1.65 -6.76
N ARG A 38 -12.15 1.76 -7.91
CA ARG A 38 -12.70 1.38 -9.22
C ARG A 38 -12.28 -0.04 -9.56
N ASN A 39 -13.19 -0.83 -10.12
CA ASN A 39 -12.78 -1.95 -10.95
C ASN A 39 -12.63 -1.45 -12.38
N VAL A 40 -11.49 -1.75 -12.98
CA VAL A 40 -11.20 -1.44 -14.38
C VAL A 40 -10.87 -2.78 -15.04
N ASP A 41 -11.90 -3.60 -15.20
CA ASP A 41 -11.84 -4.76 -16.08
C ASP A 41 -12.78 -4.47 -17.26
N HIS A 42 -12.22 -4.56 -18.47
CA HIS A 42 -12.95 -4.63 -19.74
C HIS A 42 -14.10 -3.61 -19.93
N ASN A 43 -13.81 -2.30 -19.79
CA ASN A 43 -14.72 -1.18 -20.08
C ASN A 43 -15.91 -0.96 -19.13
N LEU A 44 -16.00 -1.70 -18.02
CA LEU A 44 -16.99 -1.43 -16.98
C LEU A 44 -16.35 -0.54 -15.90
N HIS A 45 -16.77 0.73 -15.86
CA HIS A 45 -16.41 1.66 -14.78
C HIS A 45 -17.28 1.40 -13.55
N THR A 46 -17.10 0.23 -12.92
CA THR A 46 -17.81 -0.09 -11.69
C THR A 46 -17.00 0.40 -10.50
N TYR A 47 -17.67 1.04 -9.56
CA TYR A 47 -17.05 1.51 -8.33
C TYR A 47 -17.56 0.73 -7.13
N TYR A 48 -16.68 0.49 -6.18
CA TYR A 48 -16.94 -0.24 -4.95
C TYR A 48 -16.51 0.59 -3.75
N TRP A 49 -17.18 0.39 -2.63
CA TRP A 49 -16.74 0.91 -1.35
C TRP A 49 -16.64 -0.21 -0.31
N LEU A 50 -15.69 -0.07 0.60
CA LEU A 50 -15.63 -0.77 1.88
C LEU A 50 -15.81 0.27 2.97
N LYS A 51 -16.61 -0.04 3.99
CA LYS A 51 -16.93 0.88 5.09
C LYS A 51 -16.81 0.13 6.42
N GLY A 52 -16.35 0.83 7.46
CA GLY A 52 -16.31 0.28 8.81
C GLY A 52 -14.99 0.59 9.53
N ASP A 53 -14.64 -0.26 10.48
CA ASP A 53 -13.39 -0.16 11.23
C ASP A 53 -12.29 -0.90 10.43
N LEU A 54 -11.43 -0.14 9.76
CA LEU A 54 -10.51 -0.65 8.75
C LEU A 54 -9.05 -0.62 9.22
N THR A 55 -8.33 -1.71 8.94
CA THR A 55 -6.87 -1.73 8.97
C THR A 55 -6.35 -1.69 7.54
N LEU A 56 -5.53 -0.67 7.25
CA LEU A 56 -4.95 -0.41 5.94
C LEU A 56 -3.45 -0.69 5.99
N SER A 57 -2.96 -1.61 5.17
CA SER A 57 -1.51 -1.82 5.00
C SER A 57 -1.10 -1.40 3.59
N PHE A 58 -0.30 -0.34 3.49
CA PHE A 58 0.19 0.20 2.23
C PHE A 58 1.48 -0.48 1.80
N TYR A 59 1.43 -1.12 0.64
CA TYR A 59 2.57 -1.70 -0.07
C TYR A 59 2.88 -0.85 -1.30
N GLU A 60 3.98 -1.17 -1.99
CA GLU A 60 4.45 -0.40 -3.16
C GLU A 60 3.38 -0.20 -4.24
N ASN A 61 2.55 -1.22 -4.51
CA ASN A 61 1.61 -1.21 -5.63
C ASN A 61 0.15 -1.45 -5.24
N TYR A 62 -0.14 -1.75 -3.97
CA TYR A 62 -1.48 -2.05 -3.51
C TYR A 62 -1.67 -1.66 -2.05
N VAL A 63 -2.93 -1.50 -1.64
CA VAL A 63 -3.33 -1.41 -0.25
C VAL A 63 -4.08 -2.69 0.13
N LYS A 64 -3.69 -3.31 1.24
CA LYS A 64 -4.46 -4.37 1.89
C LYS A 64 -5.45 -3.69 2.83
N VAL A 65 -6.73 -4.01 2.71
CA VAL A 65 -7.81 -3.50 3.54
C VAL A 65 -8.44 -4.67 4.28
N GLU A 66 -8.44 -4.58 5.59
CA GLU A 66 -9.07 -5.55 6.48
C GLU A 66 -10.17 -4.83 7.25
N GLU A 67 -11.40 -5.34 7.17
CA GLU A 67 -12.47 -4.84 8.03
C GLU A 67 -12.47 -5.64 9.33
N SER A 68 -12.54 -4.96 10.47
CA SER A 68 -12.44 -5.60 11.79
C SER A 68 -13.57 -6.59 12.08
N ARG A 69 -14.73 -6.47 11.42
CA ARG A 69 -15.92 -7.30 11.67
C ARG A 69 -16.22 -8.30 10.58
N ALA A 70 -15.81 -8.02 9.35
CA ALA A 70 -15.90 -8.98 8.27
C ALA A 70 -14.59 -9.77 8.20
N GLU A 71 -14.67 -11.09 8.16
CA GLU A 71 -13.50 -11.96 7.94
C GLU A 71 -12.97 -11.87 6.49
N THR A 72 -13.10 -10.70 5.86
CA THR A 72 -12.77 -10.43 4.48
C THR A 72 -11.58 -9.49 4.38
N VAL A 73 -10.61 -9.90 3.56
CA VAL A 73 -9.41 -9.12 3.26
C VAL A 73 -9.44 -8.74 1.78
N HIS A 74 -9.28 -7.46 1.50
CA HIS A 74 -9.26 -6.94 0.14
C HIS A 74 -7.86 -6.44 -0.22
N PHE A 75 -7.39 -6.82 -1.41
CA PHE A 75 -6.13 -6.32 -1.97
C PHE A 75 -6.49 -5.41 -3.15
N ILE A 76 -6.27 -4.11 -2.98
CA ILE A 76 -6.70 -3.09 -3.95
C ILE A 76 -5.47 -2.45 -4.56
N PRO A 77 -5.26 -2.55 -5.89
CA PRO A 77 -4.19 -1.82 -6.57
C PRO A 77 -4.28 -0.31 -6.32
N LEU A 78 -3.17 0.35 -6.02
CA LEU A 78 -3.17 1.78 -5.68
C LEU A 78 -3.68 2.68 -6.80
N ASP A 79 -3.43 2.30 -8.06
CA ASP A 79 -3.95 2.99 -9.25
C ASP A 79 -5.47 2.85 -9.43
N LYS A 80 -6.10 1.96 -8.65
CA LYS A 80 -7.55 1.78 -8.59
C LYS A 80 -8.20 2.42 -7.36
N VAL A 81 -7.42 2.86 -6.37
CA VAL A 81 -7.94 3.61 -5.22
C VAL A 81 -8.35 5.02 -5.66
N VAL A 82 -9.56 5.42 -5.30
CA VAL A 82 -10.10 6.75 -5.59
C VAL A 82 -10.10 7.61 -4.32
N TYR A 83 -10.46 7.03 -3.18
CA TYR A 83 -10.48 7.72 -1.89
C TYR A 83 -10.28 6.75 -0.73
N ILE A 84 -9.56 7.21 0.29
CA ILE A 84 -9.44 6.58 1.60
C ILE A 84 -9.58 7.70 2.63
N GLY A 85 -10.47 7.55 3.59
CA GLY A 85 -10.61 8.52 4.67
C GLY A 85 -11.85 8.28 5.51
N ASP A 86 -12.17 9.27 6.33
CA ASP A 86 -13.36 9.25 7.18
C ASP A 86 -14.63 9.15 6.33
N LEU A 87 -15.63 8.42 6.86
CA LEU A 87 -16.96 8.40 6.27
C LEU A 87 -17.62 9.77 6.44
N ILE A 88 -17.73 10.52 5.36
CA ILE A 88 -18.46 11.79 5.33
C ILE A 88 -19.92 11.50 4.97
N GLU A 89 -20.82 11.65 5.93
CA GLU A 89 -22.27 11.64 5.67
C GLU A 89 -22.74 13.06 5.32
N ILE A 90 -23.29 13.25 4.12
CA ILE A 90 -23.93 14.50 3.72
C ILE A 90 -25.42 14.38 4.08
N GLN A 91 -25.86 15.21 5.03
CA GLN A 91 -27.27 15.36 5.41
C GLN A 91 -28.00 16.34 4.49
#